data_AF-A0A8J6TV14-F1
#
_entry.id   AF-A0A8J6TV14-F1
#
_cell.length_a   1.000
_cell.length_b   1.000
_cell.length_c   1.000
_cell.angle_alpha   90.00
_cell.angle_beta   90.00
_cell.angle_gamma   90.00
#
_symmetry.space_group_name_H-M   'P 1'
#
loop_
_entity.id
_entity.type
_entity.pdbx_description
1 polymer ?
#
loop_
_entity_poly.entity_id
_entity_poly.type
_entity_poly.pdbx_seq_one_letter_code
_entity_poly.pdbx_strand_id
1 'polypeptide(L)'
;RRTRLVTERDGGRTDAMASLRSQVQLARVDLVHEVGAQVRALNTAVRERVDSAKTSELGEVPTELDALVRRLTDRLDESTGARIEQFSRRVLGAAPPRVAGPVGAPPRISPPQANGRNPIEGRLTIALGASAGVALGRLAIAPLTMIPALDAATVPLTLALGGGAAWWFTRSRGQLAHRARLRQWVSDALVDVKAQLEQRAVSALVEGEAVLADEIARSSARHTALVDGEIESLDAEIRQLGAHRAARLGSCQRDLAVVTDGLRKLRAGEGAEPDRDRARP
;
A
#
# COMPACT_ATOMS: atom_id res chain seq x y z
N ARG A 1 11.09 28.91 -29.07
CA ARG A 1 11.87 28.67 -27.84
C ARG A 1 11.00 28.80 -26.59
N ARG A 2 10.40 29.98 -26.31
CA ARG A 2 9.46 30.20 -25.19
C ARG A 2 8.34 29.16 -25.07
N THR A 3 7.60 28.90 -26.15
CA THR A 3 6.50 27.91 -26.14
C THR A 3 6.99 26.51 -25.81
N ARG A 4 8.20 26.13 -26.27
CA ARG A 4 8.81 24.84 -25.96
C ARG A 4 9.14 24.71 -24.47
N LEU A 5 9.70 25.74 -23.85
CA LEU A 5 10.02 25.77 -22.41
C LEU A 5 8.76 25.66 -21.54
N VAL A 6 7.67 26.31 -21.93
CA VAL A 6 6.39 26.23 -21.21
C VAL A 6 5.76 24.84 -21.34
N THR A 7 5.82 24.22 -22.52
CA THR A 7 5.30 22.86 -22.72
C THR A 7 6.16 21.81 -22.00
N GLU A 8 7.49 21.94 -22.02
CA GLU A 8 8.41 21.07 -21.27
C GLU A 8 8.21 21.20 -19.75
N ARG A 9 7.93 22.41 -19.24
CA ARG A 9 7.61 22.68 -17.82
C ARG A 9 6.39 21.92 -17.33
N ASP A 10 5.26 22.10 -18.02
CA ASP A 10 3.98 21.56 -17.55
C ASP A 10 3.88 20.05 -17.78
N GLY A 11 4.40 19.56 -18.91
CA GLY A 11 4.39 18.14 -19.26
C GLY A 11 5.19 17.27 -18.30
N GLY A 12 6.43 17.67 -17.97
CA GLY A 12 7.32 16.86 -17.14
C GLY A 12 6.78 16.57 -15.73
N ARG A 13 6.11 17.54 -15.11
CA ARG A 13 5.49 17.35 -13.79
C ARG A 13 4.30 16.39 -13.84
N THR A 14 3.39 16.58 -14.80
CA THR A 14 2.23 15.69 -14.95
C THR A 14 2.66 14.27 -15.30
N ASP A 15 3.66 14.11 -16.15
CA ASP A 15 4.19 12.80 -16.55
C ASP A 15 4.86 12.09 -15.37
N ALA A 16 5.66 12.81 -14.58
CA ALA A 16 6.27 12.27 -13.35
C ALA A 16 5.21 11.83 -12.33
N MET A 17 4.15 12.61 -12.14
CA MET A 17 3.03 12.26 -11.25
C MET A 17 2.21 11.07 -11.75
N ALA A 18 1.93 11.00 -13.05
CA ALA A 18 1.24 9.87 -13.64
C ALA A 18 2.05 8.58 -13.51
N SER A 19 3.36 8.65 -13.74
CA SER A 19 4.29 7.54 -13.56
C SER A 19 4.38 7.08 -12.10
N LEU A 20 4.47 8.03 -11.14
CA LEU A 20 4.42 7.73 -9.70
C LEU A 20 3.17 6.93 -9.35
N ARG A 21 2.00 7.43 -9.74
CA ARG A 21 0.72 6.77 -9.43
C ARG A 21 0.63 5.38 -10.04
N SER A 22 1.04 5.21 -11.30
CA SER A 22 1.04 3.91 -11.97
C SER A 22 1.94 2.90 -11.26
N GLN A 23 3.16 3.30 -10.90
CA GLN A 23 4.10 2.43 -10.19
C GLN A 23 3.64 2.09 -8.78
N VAL A 24 3.03 3.03 -8.06
CA VAL A 24 2.43 2.79 -6.74
C VAL A 24 1.30 1.78 -6.83
N GLN A 25 0.41 1.89 -7.83
CA GLN A 25 -0.66 0.90 -7.99
C GLN A 25 -0.11 -0.50 -8.32
N LEU A 26 0.92 -0.59 -9.16
CA LEU A 26 1.58 -1.86 -9.45
C LEU A 26 2.23 -2.47 -8.19
N ALA A 27 3.00 -1.65 -7.45
CA ALA A 27 3.64 -2.07 -6.21
C ALA A 27 2.62 -2.53 -5.16
N ARG A 28 1.48 -1.86 -5.06
CA ARG A 28 0.37 -2.25 -4.19
C ARG A 28 -0.14 -3.65 -4.52
N VAL A 29 -0.40 -3.91 -5.79
CA VAL A 29 -0.91 -5.22 -6.26
C VAL A 29 0.13 -6.31 -5.98
N ASP A 30 1.39 -6.06 -6.28
CA ASP A 30 2.48 -6.99 -6.00
C ASP A 30 2.62 -7.31 -4.52
N LEU A 31 2.57 -6.29 -3.65
CA LEU A 31 2.67 -6.45 -2.19
C LEU A 31 1.49 -7.26 -1.63
N VAL A 32 0.26 -6.98 -2.07
CA VAL A 32 -0.92 -7.76 -1.66
C VAL A 32 -0.79 -9.23 -2.08
N HIS A 33 -0.31 -9.48 -3.30
CA HIS A 33 -0.04 -10.84 -3.77
C HIS A 33 1.07 -11.53 -2.96
N GLU A 34 2.15 -10.82 -2.66
CA GLU A 34 3.28 -11.30 -1.86
C GLU A 34 2.85 -11.66 -0.44
N VAL A 35 2.14 -10.76 0.26
CA VAL A 35 1.54 -11.02 1.58
C VAL A 35 0.65 -12.25 1.53
N GLY A 36 -0.25 -12.32 0.54
CA GLY A 36 -1.13 -13.47 0.37
C GLY A 36 -0.38 -14.79 0.11
N ALA A 37 0.74 -14.77 -0.60
CA ALA A 37 1.58 -15.95 -0.83
C ALA A 37 2.33 -16.37 0.45
N GLN A 38 2.93 -15.43 1.16
CA GLN A 38 3.69 -15.71 2.39
C GLN A 38 2.79 -16.18 3.54
N VAL A 39 1.60 -15.60 3.70
CA VAL A 39 0.61 -16.07 4.70
C VAL A 39 0.12 -17.48 4.37
N ARG A 40 -0.13 -17.79 3.09
CA ARG A 40 -0.52 -19.15 2.68
C ARG A 40 0.59 -20.17 2.96
N ALA A 41 1.84 -19.82 2.66
CA ALA A 41 2.99 -20.66 2.97
C ALA A 41 3.14 -20.89 4.48
N LEU A 42 2.98 -19.83 5.28
CA LEU A 42 2.99 -19.91 6.74
C LEU A 42 1.86 -20.81 7.28
N ASN A 43 0.64 -20.67 6.75
CA ASN A 43 -0.50 -21.51 7.12
C ASN A 43 -0.23 -23.00 6.84
N THR A 44 0.33 -23.33 5.68
CA THR A 44 0.71 -24.72 5.35
C THR A 44 1.77 -25.24 6.31
N ALA A 45 2.84 -24.47 6.57
CA ALA A 45 3.92 -24.88 7.47
C ALA A 45 3.43 -25.10 8.91
N VAL A 46 2.58 -24.19 9.42
CA VAL A 46 2.02 -24.31 10.77
C VAL A 46 1.02 -25.47 10.85
N ARG A 47 0.22 -25.72 9.82
CA ARG A 47 -0.68 -26.89 9.77
C ARG A 47 0.10 -28.20 9.81
N GLU A 48 1.15 -28.32 9.02
CA GLU A 48 2.05 -29.48 9.02
C GLU A 48 2.73 -29.68 10.39
N ARG A 49 3.14 -28.58 11.03
CA ARG A 49 3.65 -28.60 12.41
C ARG A 49 2.61 -29.10 13.40
N VAL A 50 1.37 -28.64 13.34
CA VAL A 50 0.27 -29.09 14.21
C VAL A 50 -0.06 -30.57 13.99
N ASP A 51 0.04 -31.04 12.75
CA ASP A 51 -0.23 -32.44 12.40
C ASP A 51 0.85 -33.40 12.91
N SER A 52 2.10 -32.96 12.90
CA SER A 52 3.27 -33.71 13.40
C SER A 52 3.53 -33.56 14.91
N ALA A 53 3.01 -32.51 15.55
CA ALA A 53 3.24 -32.21 16.97
C ALA A 53 2.63 -33.23 17.93
N LYS A 54 3.37 -33.56 18.99
CA LYS A 54 2.87 -34.32 20.15
C LYS A 54 1.92 -33.48 20.99
N THR A 55 1.02 -34.10 21.75
CA THR A 55 0.05 -33.38 22.60
C THR A 55 0.71 -32.39 23.57
N SER A 56 1.90 -32.70 24.08
CA SER A 56 2.66 -31.80 24.97
C SER A 56 3.17 -30.54 24.26
N GLU A 57 3.43 -30.62 22.96
CA GLU A 57 3.99 -29.53 22.14
C GLU A 57 2.89 -28.61 21.58
N LEU A 58 1.62 -29.05 21.58
CA LEU A 58 0.50 -28.24 21.06
C LEU A 58 0.29 -26.92 21.82
N GLY A 59 0.75 -26.86 23.09
CA GLY A 59 0.71 -25.63 23.89
C GLY A 59 1.72 -24.56 23.45
N GLU A 60 2.78 -24.94 22.73
CA GLU A 60 3.84 -24.02 22.29
C GLU A 60 3.52 -23.36 20.93
N VAL A 61 2.61 -23.97 20.15
CA VAL A 61 2.24 -23.52 18.80
C VAL A 61 1.82 -22.03 18.75
N PRO A 62 1.04 -21.48 19.70
CA PRO A 62 0.70 -20.06 19.66
C PRO A 62 1.91 -19.12 19.79
N THR A 63 2.88 -19.48 20.63
CA THR A 63 4.12 -18.70 20.81
C THR A 63 5.02 -18.80 19.58
N GLU A 64 5.12 -20.00 18.99
CA GLU A 64 5.83 -20.22 17.73
C GLU A 64 5.21 -19.42 16.58
N LEU A 65 3.88 -19.39 16.49
CA LEU A 65 3.14 -18.60 15.50
C LEU A 65 3.42 -17.09 15.66
N ASP A 66 3.41 -16.55 16.89
CA ASP A 66 3.74 -15.14 17.13
C ASP A 66 5.15 -14.79 16.64
N ALA A 67 6.13 -15.65 16.93
CA ALA A 67 7.51 -15.46 16.46
C ALA A 67 7.61 -15.51 14.93
N LEU A 68 6.91 -16.43 14.27
CA LEU A 68 6.89 -16.54 12.81
C LEU A 68 6.20 -15.33 12.15
N VAL A 69 5.11 -14.83 12.74
CA VAL A 69 4.40 -13.64 12.26
C VAL A 69 5.25 -12.38 12.41
N ARG A 70 6.01 -12.23 13.52
CA ARG A 70 6.97 -11.13 13.68
C ARG A 70 8.04 -11.14 12.60
N ARG A 71 8.70 -12.29 12.38
CA ARG A 71 9.70 -12.44 11.32
C ARG A 71 9.12 -12.19 9.92
N LEU A 72 7.86 -12.56 9.69
CA LEU A 72 7.16 -12.25 8.45
C LEU A 72 6.95 -10.75 8.30
N THR A 73 6.53 -10.07 9.37
CA THR A 73 6.34 -8.62 9.41
C THR A 73 7.64 -7.89 9.12
N ASP A 74 8.74 -8.27 9.77
CA ASP A 74 10.05 -7.62 9.58
C ASP A 74 10.52 -7.73 8.12
N ARG A 75 10.35 -8.91 7.50
CA ARG A 75 10.71 -9.13 6.09
C ARG A 75 9.84 -8.30 5.13
N LEU A 76 8.55 -8.16 5.43
CA LEU A 76 7.63 -7.34 4.63
C LEU A 76 7.92 -5.85 4.77
N ASP A 77 8.28 -5.41 5.97
CA ASP A 77 8.69 -4.03 6.22
C ASP A 77 9.98 -3.70 5.46
N GLU A 78 10.96 -4.62 5.48
CA GLU A 78 12.21 -4.50 4.72
C GLU A 78 11.96 -4.48 3.21
N SER A 79 11.13 -5.39 2.69
CA SER A 79 10.81 -5.45 1.25
C SER A 79 10.04 -4.22 0.78
N THR A 80 9.11 -3.73 1.60
CA THR A 80 8.34 -2.50 1.32
C THR A 80 9.26 -1.28 1.33
N GLY A 81 10.15 -1.16 2.33
CA GLY A 81 11.14 -0.10 2.41
C GLY A 81 12.09 -0.08 1.21
N ALA A 82 12.61 -1.25 0.82
CA ALA A 82 13.50 -1.39 -0.33
C ALA A 82 12.81 -0.99 -1.65
N ARG A 83 11.53 -1.34 -1.83
CA ARG A 83 10.75 -0.94 -3.02
C ARG A 83 10.54 0.59 -3.07
N ILE A 84 10.22 1.22 -1.93
CA ILE A 84 10.08 2.69 -1.84
C ILE A 84 11.41 3.38 -2.16
N GLU A 85 12.52 2.87 -1.62
CA GLU A 85 13.86 3.41 -1.91
C GLU A 85 14.24 3.24 -3.38
N GLN A 86 14.01 2.06 -3.95
CA GLN A 86 14.27 1.82 -5.37
C GLN A 86 13.46 2.78 -6.25
N PHE A 87 12.19 3.01 -5.89
CA PHE A 87 11.35 3.97 -6.59
C PHE A 87 11.90 5.39 -6.49
N SER A 88 12.28 5.84 -5.30
CA SER A 88 12.83 7.20 -5.12
C SER A 88 14.07 7.40 -5.98
N ARG A 89 14.97 6.42 -6.02
CA ARG A 89 16.19 6.48 -6.84
C ARG A 89 15.86 6.59 -8.33
N ARG A 90 14.81 5.92 -8.82
CA ARG A 90 14.39 6.01 -10.22
C ARG A 90 13.78 7.36 -10.59
N VAL A 91 12.96 7.94 -9.71
CA VAL A 91 12.20 9.16 -10.02
C VAL A 91 12.94 10.45 -9.65
N LEU A 92 13.64 10.45 -8.52
CA LEU A 92 14.35 11.61 -7.99
C LEU A 92 15.87 11.55 -8.21
N GLY A 93 16.40 10.40 -8.63
CA GLY A 93 17.86 10.19 -8.73
C GLY A 93 18.56 10.11 -7.37
N ALA A 94 17.81 10.14 -6.26
CA ALA A 94 18.33 10.20 -4.90
C ALA A 94 17.51 9.31 -3.95
N ALA A 95 18.12 8.93 -2.82
CA ALA A 95 17.41 8.27 -1.72
C ALA A 95 16.33 9.22 -1.16
N PRO A 96 15.17 8.70 -0.71
CA PRO A 96 14.10 9.55 -0.23
C PRO A 96 14.50 10.15 1.13
N PRO A 97 13.88 11.27 1.54
CA PRO A 97 13.82 11.63 2.96
C PRO A 97 13.28 10.41 3.71
N ARG A 98 13.93 9.99 4.80
CA ARG A 98 13.56 8.75 5.52
C ARG A 98 12.06 8.75 5.82
N VAL A 99 11.32 7.83 5.20
CA VAL A 99 9.98 7.46 5.66
C VAL A 99 10.12 6.94 7.08
N ALA A 100 9.32 7.44 8.00
CA ALA A 100 9.54 7.30 9.44
C ALA A 100 9.25 5.87 9.93
N GLY A 101 10.19 4.95 9.72
CA GLY A 101 10.21 3.65 10.40
C GLY A 101 8.96 2.78 10.22
N PRO A 102 8.86 1.67 10.98
CA PRO A 102 7.81 0.68 10.81
C PRO A 102 6.41 1.31 11.01
N VAL A 103 5.51 1.14 10.04
CA VAL A 103 4.17 1.77 10.04
C VAL A 103 3.23 1.10 11.04
N GLY A 104 3.33 1.53 12.31
CA GLY A 104 2.43 1.13 13.38
C GLY A 104 2.90 -0.09 14.19
N ALA A 105 2.03 -0.55 15.10
CA ALA A 105 2.31 -1.70 15.96
C ALA A 105 2.39 -3.01 15.14
N PRO A 106 3.20 -4.00 15.57
CA PRO A 106 3.24 -5.31 14.92
C PRO A 106 1.86 -6.00 14.98
N PRO A 107 1.58 -6.92 14.05
CA PRO A 107 0.31 -7.62 14.02
C PRO A 107 0.02 -8.31 15.36
N ARG A 108 -1.20 -8.15 15.86
CA ARG A 108 -1.62 -8.79 17.11
C ARG A 108 -2.41 -10.04 16.79
N ILE A 109 -1.98 -11.16 17.38
CA ILE A 109 -2.69 -12.43 17.30
C ILE A 109 -3.59 -12.55 18.52
N SER A 110 -4.89 -12.74 18.30
CA SER A 110 -5.81 -13.06 19.38
C SER A 110 -5.49 -14.44 19.95
N PRO A 111 -5.38 -14.60 21.29
CA PRO A 111 -5.06 -15.90 21.87
C PRO A 111 -6.12 -16.95 21.55
N PRO A 112 -5.75 -18.24 21.46
CA PRO A 112 -6.71 -19.31 21.24
C PRO A 112 -7.75 -19.29 22.36
N GLN A 113 -9.02 -19.08 22.00
CA GLN A 113 -10.10 -19.04 22.99
C GLN A 113 -10.18 -20.41 23.69
N ALA A 114 -9.88 -20.42 24.99
CA ALA A 114 -10.01 -21.62 25.82
C ALA A 114 -11.46 -22.12 25.97
N ASN A 115 -12.43 -21.30 25.54
CA ASN A 115 -13.83 -21.47 25.92
C ASN A 115 -14.66 -21.78 24.68
N GLY A 116 -14.87 -23.07 24.43
CA GLY A 116 -15.89 -23.48 23.49
C GLY A 116 -17.27 -23.11 24.03
N ARG A 117 -18.00 -22.31 23.25
CA ARG A 117 -19.48 -22.16 23.28
C ARG A 117 -20.04 -21.47 24.52
N ASN A 118 -21.05 -20.65 24.29
CA ASN A 118 -21.86 -20.00 25.32
C ASN A 118 -22.20 -20.98 26.46
N PRO A 119 -22.01 -20.63 27.75
CA PRO A 119 -22.30 -21.51 28.89
C PRO A 119 -23.77 -21.93 29.01
N ILE A 120 -24.65 -21.31 28.21
CA ILE A 120 -26.07 -21.59 28.14
C ILE A 120 -26.35 -22.83 27.28
N GLU A 121 -25.56 -23.05 26.23
CA GLU A 121 -25.76 -24.15 25.28
C GLU A 121 -25.23 -25.48 25.84
N GLY A 122 -24.15 -25.44 26.63
CA GLY A 122 -23.58 -26.61 27.31
C GLY A 122 -24.47 -27.19 28.41
N ARG A 123 -25.30 -26.37 29.06
CA ARG A 123 -26.30 -26.86 30.02
C ARG A 123 -27.49 -27.53 29.33
N LEU A 124 -27.86 -27.06 28.14
CA LEU A 124 -28.89 -27.68 27.30
C LEU A 124 -28.44 -29.03 26.72
N THR A 125 -27.15 -29.18 26.33
CA THR A 125 -26.64 -30.46 25.81
C THR A 125 -26.41 -31.51 26.90
N ILE A 126 -26.02 -31.11 28.13
CA ILE A 126 -25.89 -32.04 29.26
C ILE A 126 -27.27 -32.48 29.78
N ALA A 127 -28.26 -31.58 29.81
CA ALA A 127 -29.63 -31.94 30.17
C ALA A 127 -30.27 -32.90 29.14
N LEU A 128 -29.97 -32.74 27.85
CA LEU A 128 -30.47 -33.60 26.78
C LEU A 128 -29.69 -34.94 26.67
N GLY A 129 -28.41 -34.95 27.04
CA GLY A 129 -27.60 -36.17 27.12
C GLY A 129 -27.95 -37.07 28.32
N ALA A 130 -28.34 -36.48 29.45
CA ALA A 130 -28.77 -37.22 30.63
C ALA A 130 -30.13 -37.92 30.44
N SER A 131 -31.04 -37.35 29.64
CA SER A 131 -32.35 -37.97 29.37
C SER A 131 -32.31 -39.09 28.32
N ALA A 132 -31.32 -39.09 27.42
CA ALA A 132 -31.13 -40.19 26.46
C ALA A 132 -30.40 -41.42 27.06
N GLY A 133 -29.57 -41.24 28.10
CA GLY A 133 -28.81 -42.33 28.74
C GLY A 133 -29.63 -43.26 29.63
N VAL A 134 -30.73 -42.78 30.22
CA VAL A 134 -31.60 -43.58 31.11
C VAL A 134 -32.51 -44.54 30.32
N ALA A 135 -32.81 -44.23 29.06
CA ALA A 135 -33.67 -45.08 28.23
C ALA A 135 -32.95 -46.32 27.65
N LEU A 136 -31.65 -46.24 27.38
CA LEU A 136 -30.89 -47.38 26.81
C LEU A 136 -30.34 -48.36 27.87
N GLY A 137 -30.17 -47.92 29.12
CA GLY A 137 -29.73 -48.80 30.21
C GLY A 137 -30.76 -49.85 30.63
N ARG A 138 -32.08 -49.58 30.47
CA ARG A 138 -33.15 -50.50 30.89
C ARG A 138 -33.56 -51.54 29.84
N LEU A 139 -33.13 -51.40 28.58
CA LEU A 139 -33.48 -52.35 27.51
C LEU A 139 -32.40 -53.42 27.26
N ALA A 140 -31.17 -53.23 27.76
CA ALA A 140 -30.08 -54.19 27.55
C ALA A 140 -30.03 -55.34 28.58
N ILE A 141 -30.79 -55.27 29.67
CA ILE A 141 -30.78 -56.28 30.77
C ILE A 141 -31.97 -57.27 30.65
N ALA A 142 -32.75 -57.20 29.57
CA ALA A 142 -34.02 -57.92 29.48
C ALA A 142 -33.97 -59.43 29.12
N PRO A 143 -32.87 -60.05 28.63
CA PRO A 143 -32.93 -61.50 28.38
C PRO A 143 -31.73 -62.32 28.88
N LEU A 144 -31.21 -62.09 30.09
CA LEU A 144 -30.12 -62.93 30.65
C LEU A 144 -30.39 -63.50 32.06
N THR A 145 -31.64 -63.59 32.49
CA THR A 145 -32.01 -64.21 33.79
C THR A 145 -32.18 -65.73 33.72
N MET A 146 -31.28 -66.44 33.03
CA MET A 146 -31.39 -67.91 32.93
C MET A 146 -30.03 -68.62 32.98
N ILE A 147 -29.18 -68.30 33.96
CA ILE A 147 -28.21 -69.20 34.64
C ILE A 147 -27.69 -68.44 35.91
N PRO A 148 -28.11 -68.80 37.15
CA PRO A 148 -27.90 -67.94 38.33
C PRO A 148 -26.51 -68.01 38.99
N ALA A 149 -25.54 -68.76 38.43
CA ALA A 149 -24.33 -69.14 39.17
C ALA A 149 -22.99 -68.63 38.60
N LEU A 150 -22.99 -67.94 37.46
CA LEU A 150 -21.78 -67.30 36.91
C LEU A 150 -21.84 -65.76 36.90
N ASP A 151 -22.90 -65.19 37.46
CA ASP A 151 -23.35 -63.82 37.15
C ASP A 151 -22.71 -62.72 38.01
N ALA A 152 -22.11 -63.09 39.15
CA ALA A 152 -21.52 -62.11 40.07
C ALA A 152 -20.19 -61.52 39.57
N ALA A 153 -19.50 -62.19 38.63
CA ALA A 153 -18.18 -61.77 38.12
C ALA A 153 -18.23 -61.24 36.67
N THR A 154 -19.15 -61.70 35.84
CA THR A 154 -19.31 -61.27 34.43
C THR A 154 -19.94 -59.89 34.30
N VAL A 155 -20.87 -59.54 35.19
CA VAL A 155 -21.52 -58.21 35.21
C VAL A 155 -20.52 -57.07 35.47
N PRO A 156 -19.65 -57.10 36.51
CA PRO A 156 -18.67 -56.03 36.70
C PRO A 156 -17.60 -56.01 35.60
N LEU A 157 -17.22 -57.16 35.04
CA LEU A 157 -16.24 -57.24 33.96
C LEU A 157 -16.74 -56.62 32.66
N THR A 158 -18.00 -56.87 32.29
CA THR A 158 -18.63 -56.27 31.10
C THR A 158 -18.87 -54.77 31.28
N LEU A 159 -19.25 -54.32 32.48
CA LEU A 159 -19.35 -52.90 32.82
C LEU A 159 -17.99 -52.18 32.81
N ALA A 160 -16.93 -52.82 33.32
CA ALA A 160 -15.58 -52.26 33.29
C ALA A 160 -15.02 -52.16 31.87
N LEU A 161 -15.26 -53.17 31.03
CA LEU A 161 -14.86 -53.15 29.61
C LEU A 161 -15.67 -52.13 28.80
N GLY A 162 -16.99 -52.05 28.99
CA GLY A 162 -17.85 -51.05 28.35
C GLY A 162 -17.53 -49.62 28.80
N GLY A 163 -17.31 -49.42 30.10
CA GLY A 163 -16.91 -48.14 30.69
C GLY A 163 -15.51 -47.73 30.28
N GLY A 164 -14.56 -48.67 30.24
CA GLY A 164 -13.19 -48.45 29.76
C GLY A 164 -13.14 -48.09 28.28
N ALA A 165 -13.91 -48.78 27.43
CA ALA A 165 -14.03 -48.44 26.01
C ALA A 165 -14.69 -47.08 25.79
N ALA A 166 -15.75 -46.74 26.53
CA ALA A 166 -16.40 -45.43 26.46
C ALA A 166 -15.49 -44.30 26.99
N TRP A 167 -14.75 -44.53 28.06
CA TRP A 167 -13.75 -43.62 28.60
C TRP A 167 -12.58 -43.42 27.62
N TRP A 168 -12.09 -44.50 27.00
CA TRP A 168 -11.07 -44.45 25.96
C TRP A 168 -11.54 -43.67 24.73
N PHE A 169 -12.78 -43.87 24.29
CA PHE A 169 -13.35 -43.22 23.11
C PHE A 169 -13.65 -41.73 23.33
N THR A 170 -14.10 -41.35 24.53
CA THR A 170 -14.27 -39.94 24.90
C THR A 170 -12.93 -39.25 25.08
N ARG A 171 -11.92 -39.96 25.60
CA ARG A 171 -10.56 -39.44 25.76
C ARG A 171 -9.81 -39.32 24.42
N SER A 172 -10.01 -40.25 23.48
CA SER A 172 -9.45 -40.16 22.13
C SER A 172 -10.10 -39.05 21.31
N ARG A 173 -11.41 -38.81 21.48
CA ARG A 173 -12.12 -37.67 20.87
C ARG A 173 -11.65 -36.32 21.41
N GLY A 174 -11.26 -36.22 22.67
CA GLY A 174 -10.70 -34.99 23.26
C GLY A 174 -9.42 -34.52 22.56
N GLN A 175 -8.54 -35.45 22.18
CA GLN A 175 -7.28 -35.16 21.49
C GLN A 175 -7.52 -34.66 20.05
N LEU A 176 -8.45 -35.29 19.33
CA LEU A 176 -8.82 -34.88 17.97
C LEU A 176 -9.53 -33.51 17.97
N ALA A 177 -10.38 -33.26 18.97
CA ALA A 177 -11.07 -31.97 19.11
C ALA A 177 -10.11 -30.82 19.44
N HIS A 178 -9.05 -31.08 20.21
CA HIS A 178 -8.04 -30.07 20.53
C HIS A 178 -7.25 -29.66 19.28
N ARG A 179 -6.78 -30.64 18.48
CA ARG A 179 -6.08 -30.36 17.21
C ARG A 179 -6.98 -29.64 16.20
N ALA A 180 -8.23 -30.08 16.05
CA ALA A 180 -9.17 -29.41 15.15
C ALA A 180 -9.42 -27.94 15.54
N ARG A 181 -9.57 -27.67 16.84
CA ARG A 181 -9.73 -26.31 17.37
C ARG A 181 -8.49 -25.45 17.13
N LEU A 182 -7.29 -26.03 17.31
CA LEU A 182 -6.05 -25.32 17.05
C LEU A 182 -5.89 -24.99 15.55
N ARG A 183 -6.22 -25.91 14.64
CA ARG A 183 -6.21 -25.63 13.19
C ARG A 183 -7.19 -24.52 12.79
N GLN A 184 -8.38 -24.53 13.39
CA GLN A 184 -9.37 -23.48 13.18
C GLN A 184 -8.83 -22.14 13.65
N TRP A 185 -8.32 -22.08 14.88
CA TRP A 185 -7.72 -20.88 15.44
C TRP A 185 -6.54 -20.36 14.61
N VAL A 186 -5.62 -21.22 14.16
CA VAL A 186 -4.50 -20.82 13.29
C VAL A 186 -5.01 -20.19 12.00
N SER A 187 -6.05 -20.78 11.41
CA SER A 187 -6.63 -20.26 10.16
C SER A 187 -7.26 -18.88 10.38
N ASP A 188 -8.02 -18.71 11.45
CA ASP A 188 -8.67 -17.44 11.79
C ASP A 188 -7.63 -16.36 12.16
N ALA A 189 -6.62 -16.73 12.94
CA ALA A 189 -5.50 -15.87 13.31
C ALA A 189 -4.71 -15.39 12.08
N LEU A 190 -4.44 -16.29 11.12
CA LEU A 190 -3.70 -15.92 9.91
C LEU A 190 -4.51 -15.06 8.95
N VAL A 191 -5.85 -15.17 8.95
CA VAL A 191 -6.73 -14.24 8.22
C VAL A 191 -6.63 -12.83 8.80
N ASP A 192 -6.65 -12.70 10.13
CA ASP A 192 -6.50 -11.41 10.82
C ASP A 192 -5.11 -10.82 10.59
N VAL A 193 -4.06 -11.62 10.76
CA VAL A 193 -2.66 -11.22 10.47
C VAL A 193 -2.52 -10.77 9.02
N LYS A 194 -3.11 -11.48 8.05
CA LYS A 194 -3.10 -11.08 6.65
C LYS A 194 -3.68 -9.69 6.47
N ALA A 195 -4.87 -9.44 7.02
CA ALA A 195 -5.54 -8.14 6.92
C ALA A 195 -4.68 -7.02 7.53
N GLN A 196 -4.07 -7.28 8.70
CA GLN A 196 -3.18 -6.32 9.37
C GLN A 196 -1.91 -6.05 8.55
N LEU A 197 -1.31 -7.06 7.93
CA LEU A 197 -0.13 -6.91 7.06
C LEU A 197 -0.47 -6.17 5.76
N GLU A 198 -1.61 -6.48 5.13
CA GLU A 198 -2.08 -5.75 3.93
C GLU A 198 -2.32 -4.27 4.26
N GLN A 199 -3.01 -3.99 5.37
CA GLN A 199 -3.25 -2.62 5.83
C GLN A 199 -1.92 -1.88 6.07
N ARG A 200 -0.98 -2.50 6.77
CA ARG A 200 0.34 -1.94 7.05
C ARG A 200 1.12 -1.63 5.79
N ALA A 201 1.18 -2.57 4.85
CA ALA A 201 1.88 -2.39 3.58
C ALA A 201 1.27 -1.25 2.74
N VAL A 202 -0.07 -1.18 2.68
CA VAL A 202 -0.78 -0.09 1.99
C VAL A 202 -0.52 1.25 2.66
N SER A 203 -0.57 1.32 4.00
CA SER A 203 -0.28 2.55 4.74
C SER A 203 1.15 3.03 4.50
N ALA A 204 2.14 2.13 4.53
CA ALA A 204 3.53 2.48 4.23
C ALA A 204 3.73 2.98 2.80
N LEU A 205 3.03 2.37 1.84
CA LEU A 205 3.08 2.78 0.45
C LEU A 205 2.47 4.17 0.24
N VAL A 206 1.35 4.47 0.89
CA VAL A 206 0.68 5.79 0.82
C VAL A 206 1.55 6.88 1.46
N GLU A 207 2.17 6.59 2.61
CA GLU A 207 3.10 7.53 3.26
C GLU A 207 4.33 7.78 2.38
N GLY A 208 4.89 6.72 1.78
CA GLY A 208 5.95 6.83 0.78
C GLY A 208 5.53 7.69 -0.42
N GLU A 209 4.36 7.43 -1.00
CA GLU A 209 3.81 8.21 -2.12
C GLU A 209 3.68 9.70 -1.76
N ALA A 210 3.21 10.03 -0.54
CA ALA A 210 3.08 11.40 -0.08
C ALA A 210 4.44 12.12 0.00
N VAL A 211 5.46 11.47 0.58
CA VAL A 211 6.83 12.02 0.66
C VAL A 211 7.42 12.24 -0.73
N LEU A 212 7.21 11.29 -1.65
CA LEU A 212 7.72 11.37 -3.01
C LEU A 212 6.99 12.45 -3.83
N ALA A 213 5.67 12.56 -3.68
CA ALA A 213 4.88 13.58 -4.33
C ALA A 213 5.30 14.99 -3.90
N ASP A 214 5.56 15.19 -2.60
CA ASP A 214 6.06 16.45 -2.06
C ASP A 214 7.45 16.81 -2.62
N GLU A 215 8.39 15.86 -2.68
CA GLU A 215 9.71 16.13 -3.27
C GLU A 215 9.61 16.46 -4.77
N ILE A 216 8.77 15.75 -5.53
CA ILE A 216 8.54 16.05 -6.95
C ILE A 216 7.94 17.44 -7.12
N ALA A 217 6.99 17.83 -6.26
CA ALA A 217 6.42 19.17 -6.26
C ALA A 217 7.48 20.23 -5.95
N ARG A 218 8.32 20.02 -4.92
CA ARG A 218 9.42 20.93 -4.56
C ARG A 218 10.50 21.02 -5.64
N SER A 219 10.81 19.91 -6.29
CA SER A 219 11.78 19.86 -7.41
C SER A 219 11.23 20.59 -8.64
N SER A 220 9.96 20.37 -8.96
CA SER A 220 9.28 21.05 -10.06
C SER A 220 9.14 22.55 -9.80
N ALA A 221 8.82 22.98 -8.58
CA ALA A 221 8.75 24.39 -8.22
C ALA A 221 10.11 25.09 -8.38
N ARG A 222 11.21 24.45 -7.95
CA ARG A 222 12.58 24.93 -8.16
C ARG A 222 12.91 25.06 -9.64
N HIS A 223 12.55 24.06 -10.45
CA HIS A 223 12.79 24.09 -11.90
C HIS A 223 11.97 25.20 -12.59
N THR A 224 10.69 25.35 -12.24
CA THR A 224 9.84 26.43 -12.78
C THR A 224 10.41 27.80 -12.47
N ALA A 225 10.87 28.05 -11.25
CA ALA A 225 11.47 29.34 -10.90
C ALA A 225 12.72 29.68 -11.73
N LEU A 226 13.53 28.68 -12.08
CA LEU A 226 14.68 28.86 -12.97
C LEU A 226 14.24 29.19 -14.40
N VAL A 227 13.25 28.45 -14.93
CA VAL A 227 12.71 28.68 -16.28
C VAL A 227 12.03 30.05 -16.39
N ASP A 228 11.28 30.47 -15.37
CA ASP A 228 10.62 31.77 -15.35
C ASP A 228 11.66 32.91 -15.37
N GLY A 229 12.75 32.78 -14.61
CA GLY A 229 13.88 33.73 -14.68
C GLY A 229 14.53 33.80 -16.07
N GLU A 230 14.71 32.65 -16.74
CA GLU A 230 15.20 32.63 -18.12
C GLU A 230 14.21 33.31 -19.09
N ILE A 231 12.91 33.07 -18.94
CA ILE A 231 11.87 33.71 -19.77
C ILE A 231 11.86 35.23 -19.56
N GLU A 232 11.95 35.71 -18.32
CA GLU A 232 12.01 37.13 -18.01
C GLU A 232 13.25 37.80 -18.64
N SER A 233 14.40 37.12 -18.60
CA SER A 233 15.63 37.62 -19.24
C SER A 233 15.48 37.74 -20.76
N LEU A 234 14.87 36.73 -21.41
CA LEU A 234 14.59 36.74 -22.84
C LEU A 234 13.57 37.83 -23.22
N ASP A 235 12.53 38.02 -22.40
CA ASP A 235 11.52 39.06 -22.63
C ASP A 235 12.14 40.47 -22.48
N ALA A 236 13.10 40.65 -21.57
CA ALA A 236 13.86 41.90 -21.44
C ALA A 236 14.73 42.17 -22.68
N GLU A 237 15.43 41.15 -23.19
CA GLU A 237 16.25 41.26 -24.41
C GLU A 237 15.38 41.60 -25.63
N ILE A 238 14.23 40.96 -25.79
CA ILE A 238 13.27 41.26 -26.87
C ILE A 238 12.79 42.71 -26.78
N ARG A 239 12.46 43.20 -25.58
CA ARG A 239 12.05 44.60 -25.37
C ARG A 239 13.16 45.58 -25.73
N GLN A 240 14.40 45.31 -25.35
CA GLN A 240 15.55 46.15 -25.68
C GLN A 240 15.79 46.21 -27.20
N LEU A 241 15.78 45.05 -27.88
CA LEU A 241 15.93 45.00 -29.34
C LEU A 241 14.78 45.71 -30.06
N GLY A 242 13.55 45.59 -29.55
CA GLY A 242 12.38 46.32 -30.03
C GLY A 242 12.52 47.83 -29.90
N ALA A 243 12.92 48.32 -28.72
CA ALA A 243 13.17 49.73 -28.46
C ALA A 243 14.30 50.29 -29.35
N HIS A 244 15.38 49.54 -29.53
CA HIS A 244 16.49 49.93 -30.40
C HIS A 244 16.07 50.03 -31.86
N ARG A 245 15.27 49.07 -32.36
CA ARG A 245 14.72 49.12 -33.72
C ARG A 245 13.77 50.30 -33.91
N ALA A 246 12.87 50.56 -32.95
CA ALA A 246 11.96 51.69 -33.00
C ALA A 246 12.71 53.04 -33.01
N ALA A 247 13.75 53.18 -32.18
CA ALA A 247 14.60 54.36 -32.16
C ALA A 247 15.32 54.59 -33.50
N ARG A 248 15.88 53.52 -34.10
CA ARG A 248 16.51 53.58 -35.43
C ARG A 248 15.53 53.97 -36.53
N LEU A 249 14.34 53.37 -36.54
CA LEU A 249 13.28 53.72 -37.50
C LEU A 249 12.85 55.18 -37.36
N GLY A 250 12.69 55.66 -36.12
CA GLY A 250 12.38 57.06 -35.84
C GLY A 250 13.48 58.02 -36.28
N SER A 251 14.76 57.62 -36.19
CA SER A 251 15.88 58.40 -36.74
C SER A 251 15.81 58.47 -38.26
N CYS A 252 15.68 57.33 -38.94
CA CYS A 252 15.57 57.29 -40.40
C CYS A 252 14.37 58.12 -40.90
N GLN A 253 13.24 58.09 -40.20
CA GLN A 253 12.06 58.91 -40.54
C GLN A 253 12.35 60.41 -40.40
N ARG A 254 13.06 60.84 -39.35
CA ARG A 254 13.49 62.23 -39.20
C ARG A 254 14.45 62.66 -40.29
N ASP A 255 15.44 61.83 -40.61
CA ASP A 255 16.42 62.12 -41.67
C ASP A 255 15.72 62.26 -43.03
N LEU A 256 14.75 61.38 -43.32
CA LEU A 256 13.95 61.46 -44.54
C LEU A 256 13.07 62.73 -44.59
N ALA A 257 12.52 63.16 -43.46
CA ALA A 257 11.76 64.41 -43.36
C ALA A 257 12.65 65.64 -43.62
N VAL A 258 13.88 65.66 -43.11
CA VAL A 258 14.85 66.74 -43.35
C VAL A 258 15.24 66.81 -44.83
N VAL A 259 15.56 65.66 -45.44
CA VAL A 259 15.91 65.59 -46.87
C VAL A 259 14.75 66.03 -47.76
N THR A 260 13.53 65.56 -47.47
CA THR A 260 12.34 65.94 -48.25
C THR A 260 11.98 67.42 -48.11
N ASP A 261 12.17 68.02 -46.94
CA ASP A 261 12.00 69.47 -46.74
C ASP A 261 13.08 70.29 -47.47
N GLY A 262 14.34 69.84 -47.41
CA GLY A 262 15.44 70.46 -48.17
C GLY A 262 15.20 70.44 -49.68
N LEU A 263 14.76 69.29 -50.22
CA LEU A 263 14.39 69.16 -51.63
C LEU A 263 13.22 70.10 -52.02
N ARG A 264 12.24 70.28 -51.12
CA ARG A 264 11.12 71.21 -51.34
C ARG A 264 11.60 72.66 -51.40
N LYS A 265 12.51 73.05 -50.51
CA LYS A 265 13.12 74.39 -50.48
C LYS A 265 13.94 74.68 -51.74
N LEU A 266 14.73 73.71 -52.22
CA LEU A 266 15.49 73.86 -53.46
C LEU A 266 14.56 74.05 -54.67
N ARG A 267 13.51 73.24 -54.80
CA ARG A 267 12.49 73.43 -55.85
C ARG A 267 11.77 74.77 -55.77
N ALA A 268 11.50 75.27 -54.56
CA ALA A 268 10.89 76.58 -54.37
C ALA A 268 11.86 77.74 -54.70
N GLY A 269 13.17 77.55 -54.46
CA GLY A 269 14.23 78.49 -54.80
C GLY A 269 14.54 78.55 -56.30
N GLU A 270 14.47 77.42 -57.02
CA GLU A 270 14.56 77.39 -58.49
C GLU A 270 13.38 78.08 -59.18
N GLY A 271 12.24 78.23 -58.50
CA GLY A 271 11.10 79.04 -58.97
C GLY A 271 11.20 80.54 -58.64
N ALA A 272 12.22 80.94 -57.87
CA ALA A 272 12.45 82.31 -57.41
C ALA A 272 13.80 82.84 -57.93
N GLU A 273 14.03 82.72 -59.23
CA GLU A 273 15.10 83.48 -59.89
C GLU A 273 14.73 84.97 -59.85
N PRO A 274 15.49 85.82 -59.12
CA PRO A 274 15.16 87.23 -59.03
C PRO A 274 15.53 87.88 -60.36
N ASP A 275 14.53 88.45 -61.03
CA ASP A 275 14.64 89.41 -62.12
C ASP A 275 15.55 90.57 -61.68
N ARG A 276 16.86 90.36 -61.86
CA ARG A 276 17.93 91.35 -61.69
C ARG A 276 18.48 91.72 -63.06
N ASP A 277 17.61 92.00 -64.03
CA ASP A 277 18.04 92.80 -65.18
C ASP A 277 16.87 93.48 -65.89
N ARG A 278 16.38 94.59 -65.33
CA ARG A 278 15.78 95.73 -66.08
C ARG A 278 15.38 96.88 -65.17
N ALA A 279 16.37 97.57 -64.62
CA ALA A 279 16.18 98.97 -64.25
C ALA A 279 17.52 99.68 -64.25
N ARG A 280 17.85 100.36 -65.36
CA ARG A 280 18.40 101.71 -65.34
C ARG A 280 18.22 102.39 -66.70
N PRO A 281 18.07 103.74 -66.68
CA PRO A 281 17.34 104.54 -67.66
C PRO A 281 18.07 104.79 -68.98
#